data_AF-A0A973T2K9-F1
#
_entry.id   AF-A0A973T2K9-F1
#
_cell.length_a   1.000
_cell.length_b   1.000
_cell.length_c   1.000
_cell.angle_alpha   90.00
_cell.angle_beta   90.00
_cell.angle_gamma   90.00
#
_symmetry.space_group_name_H-M   'P 1'
#
loop_
_entity.id
_entity.type
_entity.pdbx_description
1 polymer ?
#
loop_
_entity_poly.entity_id
_entity_poly.type
_entity_poly.pdbx_seq_one_letter_code
_entity_poly.pdbx_strand_id
1 'polypeptide(L)'
;MLEEASPTSPVLVLEEVATVEADRACVARLLAGLRELSLTELPATPGIESIFDDLERVLGESAAVAQADVPPLAQRLHVVFRRLMGLSRVPSSGVTRSTADATAGLLTELMPPDLRGARGYLRRLALAVSDLLDELLEDMP
;
A
#
# COMPACT_ATOMS: atom_id res chain seq x y z
N MET A 1 43.13 39.17 20.30
CA MET A 1 43.42 38.01 19.43
C MET A 1 43.57 36.78 20.31
N LEU A 2 42.54 35.93 20.32
CA LEU A 2 42.63 34.47 20.13
C LEU A 2 41.19 33.94 20.25
N GLU A 3 40.73 33.38 19.15
CA GLU A 3 39.44 32.76 18.92
C GLU A 3 39.35 31.45 19.72
N GLU A 4 38.27 31.27 20.48
CA GLU A 4 37.84 29.92 20.90
C GLU A 4 36.65 29.52 20.05
N ALA A 5 36.92 28.69 19.04
CA ALA A 5 35.92 28.07 18.20
C ALA A 5 35.16 27.00 19.01
N SER A 6 33.84 27.19 19.12
CA SER A 6 32.91 26.16 19.59
C SER A 6 32.86 24.99 18.59
N PRO A 7 32.95 23.73 19.02
CA PRO A 7 32.64 22.60 18.16
C PRO A 7 31.12 22.42 18.07
N THR A 8 30.56 22.85 16.94
CA THR A 8 29.19 22.55 16.53
C THR A 8 29.02 21.03 16.38
N SER A 9 28.10 20.45 17.13
CA SER A 9 27.73 19.03 17.09
C SER A 9 27.16 18.64 15.73
N PRO A 10 27.56 17.50 15.13
CA PRO A 10 26.88 16.90 14.00
C PRO A 10 25.98 15.77 14.52
N VAL A 11 24.78 16.11 15.00
CA VAL A 11 23.76 15.12 15.37
C VAL A 11 22.48 15.60 14.75
N LEU A 12 22.21 15.27 13.49
CA LEU A 12 20.89 15.42 12.82
C LEU A 12 20.90 14.90 11.36
N VAL A 13 21.69 13.87 11.01
CA VAL A 13 21.68 13.29 9.63
C VAL A 13 21.51 11.76 9.63
N LEU A 14 21.50 11.10 10.80
CA LEU A 14 21.46 9.63 10.88
C LEU A 14 20.04 9.05 11.00
N GLU A 15 19.04 9.81 11.45
CA GLU A 15 17.66 9.30 11.54
C GLU A 15 16.98 9.22 10.16
N GLU A 16 17.17 10.22 9.30
CA GLU A 16 16.48 10.31 8.02
C GLU A 16 17.01 9.28 6.98
N VAL A 17 18.28 8.90 7.07
CA VAL A 17 18.88 7.86 6.21
C VAL A 17 18.45 6.46 6.66
N ALA A 18 18.33 6.25 7.98
CA ALA A 18 17.91 4.98 8.54
C ALA A 18 16.45 4.64 8.20
N THR A 19 15.56 5.64 8.15
CA THR A 19 14.16 5.47 7.72
C THR A 19 14.06 5.10 6.23
N VAL A 20 14.87 5.74 5.37
CA VAL A 20 14.84 5.46 3.92
C VAL A 20 15.44 4.09 3.58
N GLU A 21 16.48 3.65 4.28
CA GLU A 21 17.04 2.30 4.13
C GLU A 21 16.13 1.22 4.72
N ALA A 22 15.47 1.49 5.85
CA ALA A 22 14.46 0.61 6.43
C ALA A 22 13.27 0.42 5.48
N ASP A 23 12.81 1.50 4.85
CA ASP A 23 11.77 1.46 3.81
C ASP A 23 12.19 0.61 2.62
N ARG A 24 13.43 0.79 2.11
CA ARG A 24 13.94 -0.01 0.98
C ARG A 24 14.10 -1.49 1.32
N ALA A 25 14.55 -1.81 2.53
CA ALA A 25 14.68 -3.20 2.99
C ALA A 25 13.32 -3.85 3.27
N CYS A 26 12.32 -3.06 3.69
CA CYS A 26 10.93 -3.49 3.81
C CYS A 26 10.35 -3.77 2.42
N VAL A 27 10.47 -2.83 1.48
CA VAL A 27 10.03 -2.96 0.09
C VAL A 27 10.70 -4.15 -0.62
N ALA A 28 12.00 -4.38 -0.42
CA ALA A 28 12.72 -5.50 -1.01
C ALA A 28 12.26 -6.87 -0.48
N ARG A 29 11.93 -6.97 0.81
CA ARG A 29 11.41 -8.21 1.43
C ARG A 29 9.96 -8.47 1.06
N LEU A 30 9.15 -7.42 1.06
CA LEU A 30 7.81 -7.43 0.51
C LEU A 30 7.81 -7.87 -0.96
N LEU A 31 8.71 -7.33 -1.79
CA LEU A 31 8.91 -7.78 -3.17
C LEU A 31 9.26 -9.26 -3.25
N ALA A 32 10.04 -9.80 -2.31
CA ALA A 32 10.39 -11.21 -2.25
C ALA A 32 9.18 -12.08 -1.86
N GLY A 33 8.43 -11.70 -0.81
CA GLY A 33 7.22 -12.41 -0.39
C GLY A 33 6.12 -12.37 -1.46
N LEU A 34 5.89 -11.23 -2.09
CA LEU A 34 4.93 -11.11 -3.19
C LEU A 34 5.40 -11.81 -4.48
N ARG A 35 6.72 -11.94 -4.70
CA ARG A 35 7.29 -12.77 -5.78
C ARG A 35 7.08 -14.26 -5.52
N GLU A 36 7.26 -14.73 -4.28
CA GLU A 36 6.92 -16.10 -3.89
C GLU A 36 5.42 -16.38 -4.00
N LEU A 37 4.59 -15.37 -3.70
CA LEU A 37 3.12 -15.45 -3.78
C LEU A 37 2.53 -15.13 -5.18
N SER A 38 3.36 -15.04 -6.23
CA SER A 38 2.94 -14.87 -7.63
C SER A 38 2.19 -13.57 -7.97
N LEU A 39 2.64 -12.43 -7.43
CA LEU A 39 2.19 -11.09 -7.84
C LEU A 39 3.14 -10.40 -8.82
N THR A 40 3.91 -11.16 -9.58
CA THR A 40 4.81 -10.60 -10.62
C THR A 40 4.04 -10.08 -11.83
N GLU A 41 4.63 -9.08 -12.49
CA GLU A 41 4.13 -8.35 -13.66
C GLU A 41 3.63 -9.26 -14.79
N LEU A 42 2.35 -9.65 -14.75
CA LEU A 42 1.60 -9.83 -15.99
C LEU A 42 1.36 -8.44 -16.58
N PRO A 43 1.31 -8.26 -17.91
CA PRO A 43 1.14 -6.95 -18.57
C PRO A 43 -0.11 -6.16 -18.14
N ALA A 44 -1.01 -6.74 -17.35
CA ALA A 44 -2.19 -6.12 -16.74
C ALA A 44 -2.08 -5.90 -15.21
N THR A 45 -0.89 -6.04 -14.61
CA THR A 45 -0.68 -5.96 -13.16
C THR A 45 0.11 -4.69 -12.80
N PRO A 46 -0.36 -3.87 -11.85
CA PRO A 46 0.47 -2.82 -11.28
C PRO A 46 1.66 -3.47 -10.56
N GLY A 47 2.87 -2.98 -10.81
CA GLY A 47 4.03 -3.33 -9.98
C GLY A 47 3.80 -2.89 -8.53
N ILE A 48 4.48 -3.52 -7.59
CA ILE A 48 4.17 -3.28 -6.17
C ILE A 48 4.33 -1.82 -5.73
N GLU A 49 5.36 -1.14 -6.24
CA GLU A 49 5.65 0.26 -5.94
C GLU A 49 4.45 1.13 -6.38
N SER A 50 3.87 0.81 -7.55
CA SER A 50 2.68 1.50 -8.03
C SER A 50 1.43 1.24 -7.18
N ILE A 51 1.37 0.12 -6.43
CA ILE A 51 0.29 -0.12 -5.46
C ILE A 51 0.44 0.84 -4.29
N PHE A 52 1.65 1.01 -3.74
CA PHE A 52 1.88 1.99 -2.67
C PHE A 52 1.67 3.42 -3.13
N ASP A 53 2.09 3.77 -4.35
CA ASP A 53 1.81 5.08 -4.93
C ASP A 53 0.30 5.32 -5.05
N ASP A 54 -0.47 4.30 -5.47
CA ASP A 54 -1.93 4.37 -5.54
C ASP A 54 -2.56 4.49 -4.14
N LEU A 55 -2.05 3.76 -3.15
CA LEU A 55 -2.50 3.84 -1.76
C LEU A 55 -2.19 5.21 -1.16
N GLU A 56 -0.98 5.73 -1.30
CA GLU A 56 -0.57 7.05 -0.83
C GLU A 56 -1.42 8.15 -1.48
N ARG A 57 -1.69 8.04 -2.78
CA ARG A 57 -2.54 9.00 -3.50
C ARG A 57 -3.99 9.03 -2.98
N VAL A 58 -4.49 7.94 -2.39
CA VAL A 58 -5.88 7.82 -1.91
C VAL A 58 -6.00 7.99 -0.39
N LEU A 59 -5.03 7.49 0.37
CA LEU A 59 -5.03 7.41 1.82
C LEU A 59 -4.12 8.44 2.48
N GLY A 60 -3.13 8.95 1.77
CA GLY A 60 -2.12 9.89 2.27
C GLY A 60 -2.72 11.16 2.86
N GLU A 61 -1.95 11.83 3.70
CA GLU A 61 -2.39 13.00 4.48
C GLU A 61 -2.89 14.15 3.59
N SER A 62 -2.27 14.31 2.42
CA SER A 62 -2.63 15.33 1.43
C SER A 62 -3.47 14.79 0.26
N ALA A 63 -4.10 13.62 0.41
CA ALA A 63 -4.81 12.94 -0.68
C ALA A 63 -5.96 13.79 -1.24
N ALA A 64 -5.78 14.30 -2.46
CA ALA A 64 -6.76 15.06 -3.21
C ALA A 64 -6.97 14.45 -4.61
N VAL A 65 -7.66 13.31 -4.69
CA VAL A 65 -7.87 12.57 -5.94
C VAL A 65 -8.79 13.33 -6.90
N ALA A 66 -8.28 13.79 -8.04
CA ALA A 66 -9.09 14.47 -9.05
C ALA A 66 -10.11 13.51 -9.69
N GLN A 67 -11.24 14.05 -10.18
CA GLN A 67 -12.30 13.23 -10.78
C GLN A 67 -11.80 12.34 -11.94
N ALA A 68 -10.89 12.87 -12.76
CA ALA A 68 -10.30 12.14 -13.87
C ALA A 68 -9.44 10.94 -13.41
N ASP A 69 -8.90 10.99 -12.19
CA ASP A 69 -8.03 9.94 -11.64
C ASP A 69 -8.81 8.83 -10.93
N VAL A 70 -10.06 9.09 -10.53
CA VAL A 70 -10.86 8.13 -9.75
C VAL A 70 -11.07 6.81 -10.52
N PRO A 71 -11.55 6.80 -11.79
CA PRO A 71 -11.74 5.54 -12.50
C PRO A 71 -10.47 4.70 -12.68
N PRO A 72 -9.31 5.24 -13.14
CA PRO A 72 -8.11 4.43 -13.30
C PRO A 72 -7.53 3.94 -11.96
N LEU A 73 -7.59 4.74 -10.89
CA LEU A 73 -7.18 4.31 -9.55
C LEU A 73 -8.07 3.19 -9.01
N ALA A 74 -9.40 3.34 -9.14
CA ALA A 74 -10.35 2.33 -8.71
C ALA A 74 -10.11 1.01 -9.45
N GLN A 75 -9.87 1.06 -10.76
CA GLN A 75 -9.58 -0.13 -11.56
C GLN A 75 -8.31 -0.85 -11.08
N ARG A 76 -7.20 -0.12 -10.87
CA ARG A 76 -5.94 -0.72 -10.42
C ARG A 76 -6.06 -1.32 -9.02
N LEU A 77 -6.60 -0.57 -8.07
CA LEU A 77 -6.81 -1.07 -6.70
C LEU A 77 -7.77 -2.26 -6.67
N HIS A 78 -8.79 -2.30 -7.53
CA HIS A 78 -9.70 -3.44 -7.58
C HIS A 78 -9.03 -4.70 -8.15
N VAL A 79 -8.11 -4.57 -9.10
CA VAL A 79 -7.30 -5.68 -9.59
C VAL A 79 -6.42 -6.25 -8.47
N VAL A 80 -5.76 -5.36 -7.71
CA VAL A 80 -4.94 -5.75 -6.56
C VAL A 80 -5.79 -6.45 -5.51
N PHE A 81 -6.88 -5.80 -5.09
CA PHE A 81 -7.82 -6.32 -4.09
C PHE A 81 -8.32 -7.72 -4.43
N ARG A 82 -8.74 -7.97 -5.68
CA ARG A 82 -9.18 -9.30 -6.13
C ARG A 82 -8.11 -10.37 -5.98
N ARG A 83 -6.84 -10.01 -6.17
CA ARG A 83 -5.73 -10.96 -6.03
C ARG A 83 -5.43 -11.24 -4.57
N LEU A 84 -5.37 -10.20 -3.74
CA LEU A 84 -5.20 -10.36 -2.29
C LEU A 84 -6.34 -11.22 -1.69
N MET A 85 -7.58 -11.01 -2.13
CA MET A 85 -8.72 -11.86 -1.79
C MET A 85 -8.66 -13.28 -2.35
N GLY A 86 -7.90 -13.51 -3.41
CA GLY A 86 -7.59 -14.84 -3.91
C GLY A 86 -6.53 -15.53 -3.05
N LEU A 87 -5.48 -14.78 -2.66
CA LEU A 87 -4.40 -15.24 -1.80
C LEU A 87 -4.88 -15.57 -0.39
N SER A 88 -5.80 -14.79 0.17
CA SER A 88 -6.37 -15.05 1.51
C SER A 88 -7.15 -16.38 1.61
N ARG A 89 -7.43 -17.03 0.48
CA ARG A 89 -8.07 -18.36 0.44
C ARG A 89 -7.05 -19.50 0.45
N VAL A 90 -5.76 -19.21 0.30
CA VAL A 90 -4.68 -20.19 0.34
C VAL A 90 -4.39 -20.53 1.81
N PRO A 91 -4.27 -21.82 2.19
CA PRO A 91 -3.85 -22.18 3.54
C PRO A 91 -2.50 -21.53 3.91
N SER A 92 -2.40 -20.98 5.11
CA SER A 92 -1.20 -20.29 5.61
C SER A 92 -0.82 -19.03 4.81
N SER A 93 -1.79 -18.32 4.25
CA SER A 93 -1.57 -17.04 3.58
C SER A 93 -1.18 -15.88 4.50
N GLY A 94 -1.20 -16.04 5.81
CA GLY A 94 -1.06 -14.95 6.79
C GLY A 94 -2.29 -14.06 6.96
N VAL A 95 -3.11 -13.91 5.91
CA VAL A 95 -4.40 -13.19 6.02
C VAL A 95 -5.40 -13.94 6.90
N THR A 96 -5.97 -13.23 7.86
CA THR A 96 -7.02 -13.73 8.74
C THR A 96 -8.35 -13.84 8.01
N ARG A 97 -9.14 -14.86 8.36
CA ARG A 97 -10.48 -15.04 7.80
C ARG A 97 -11.41 -13.87 8.11
N SER A 98 -11.23 -13.23 9.27
CA SER A 98 -12.01 -12.07 9.70
C SER A 98 -11.83 -10.89 8.73
N THR A 99 -10.59 -10.57 8.36
CA THR A 99 -10.29 -9.46 7.45
C THR A 99 -10.73 -9.76 6.02
N ALA A 100 -10.55 -11.00 5.56
CA ALA A 100 -11.07 -11.44 4.27
C ALA A 100 -12.61 -11.33 4.20
N ASP A 101 -13.33 -11.81 5.21
CA ASP A 101 -14.80 -11.77 5.24
C ASP A 101 -15.33 -10.33 5.36
N ALA A 102 -14.68 -9.47 6.15
CA ALA A 102 -15.07 -8.07 6.34
C ALA A 102 -14.97 -7.24 5.07
N THR A 103 -14.02 -7.56 4.19
CA THR A 103 -13.75 -6.81 2.96
C THR A 103 -14.40 -7.43 1.72
N ALA A 104 -14.82 -8.70 1.77
CA ALA A 104 -15.34 -9.46 0.62
C ALA A 104 -16.49 -8.78 -0.13
N GLY A 105 -17.34 -8.01 0.55
CA GLY A 105 -18.46 -7.29 -0.07
C GLY A 105 -18.03 -6.29 -1.15
N LEU A 106 -16.81 -5.75 -1.04
CA LEU A 106 -16.24 -4.80 -2.01
C LEU A 106 -16.01 -5.43 -3.39
N LEU A 107 -15.92 -6.77 -3.50
CA LEU A 107 -15.73 -7.46 -4.79
C LEU A 107 -16.91 -7.29 -5.75
N THR A 108 -18.10 -6.99 -5.21
CA THR A 108 -19.35 -6.90 -5.96
C THR A 108 -19.98 -5.51 -5.86
N GLU A 109 -19.37 -4.60 -5.09
CA GLU A 109 -19.88 -3.26 -4.90
C GLU A 109 -19.67 -2.43 -6.18
N LEU A 110 -20.71 -1.69 -6.58
CA LEU A 110 -20.64 -0.79 -7.73
C LEU A 110 -20.13 0.58 -7.30
N MET A 111 -19.16 1.13 -8.05
CA MET A 111 -18.67 2.48 -7.81
C MET A 111 -19.80 3.51 -8.03
N PRO A 112 -20.07 4.39 -7.06
CA PRO A 112 -21.08 5.44 -7.21
C PRO A 112 -20.75 6.40 -8.37
N PRO A 113 -21.76 6.93 -9.09
CA PRO A 113 -21.53 7.82 -10.22
C PRO A 113 -21.15 9.26 -9.81
N ASP A 114 -21.44 9.67 -8.57
CA ASP A 114 -21.09 10.99 -8.06
C ASP A 114 -19.67 11.01 -7.48
N LEU A 115 -18.95 12.12 -7.65
CA LEU A 115 -17.54 12.21 -7.26
C LEU A 115 -17.30 11.94 -5.76
N ARG A 116 -18.21 12.40 -4.88
CA ARG A 116 -18.07 12.21 -3.44
C ARG A 116 -18.21 10.73 -3.08
N GLY A 117 -19.24 10.07 -3.61
CA GLY A 117 -19.46 8.64 -3.47
C GLY A 117 -18.31 7.82 -4.05
N ALA A 118 -17.84 8.17 -5.24
CA ALA A 118 -16.72 7.50 -5.91
C ALA A 118 -15.41 7.62 -5.11
N ARG A 119 -15.11 8.79 -4.53
CA ARG A 119 -13.97 8.97 -3.62
C ARG A 119 -14.12 8.15 -2.34
N GLY A 120 -15.33 8.10 -1.77
CA GLY A 120 -15.61 7.28 -0.58
C GLY A 120 -15.43 5.78 -0.85
N TYR A 121 -15.91 5.32 -2.00
CA TYR A 121 -15.69 3.95 -2.50
C TYR A 121 -14.20 3.66 -2.68
N LEU A 122 -13.48 4.55 -3.38
CA LEU A 122 -12.04 4.41 -3.61
C LEU A 122 -11.25 4.32 -2.30
N ARG A 123 -11.61 5.14 -1.30
CA ARG A 123 -10.98 5.11 0.02
C ARG A 123 -11.23 3.80 0.76
N ARG A 124 -12.47 3.26 0.72
CA ARG A 124 -12.78 1.94 1.30
C ARG A 124 -11.98 0.83 0.63
N LEU A 125 -11.90 0.86 -0.70
CA LEU A 125 -11.14 -0.12 -1.47
C LEU A 125 -9.65 -0.05 -1.14
N ALA A 126 -9.08 1.15 -1.03
CA ALA A 126 -7.68 1.34 -0.65
C ALA A 126 -7.40 0.85 0.79
N LEU A 127 -8.29 1.13 1.75
CA LEU A 127 -8.17 0.60 3.12
C LEU A 127 -8.18 -0.93 3.13
N ALA A 128 -9.14 -1.55 2.43
CA ALA A 128 -9.19 -3.01 2.34
C ALA A 128 -7.93 -3.62 1.70
N VAL A 129 -7.33 -2.95 0.72
CA VAL A 129 -6.05 -3.35 0.14
C VAL A 129 -4.92 -3.20 1.16
N SER A 130 -4.87 -2.08 1.90
CA SER A 130 -3.87 -1.85 2.96
C SER A 130 -3.97 -2.92 4.04
N ASP A 131 -5.15 -3.15 4.60
CA ASP A 131 -5.36 -4.12 5.69
C ASP A 131 -4.94 -5.53 5.26
N LEU A 132 -5.26 -5.94 4.03
CA LEU A 132 -4.85 -7.24 3.49
C LEU A 132 -3.33 -7.32 3.26
N LEU A 133 -2.70 -6.23 2.82
CA LEU A 133 -1.25 -6.17 2.69
C LEU A 133 -0.58 -6.22 4.06
N ASP A 134 -1.07 -5.48 5.05
CA ASP A 134 -0.51 -5.45 6.39
C ASP A 134 -0.51 -6.86 7.02
N GLU A 135 -1.63 -7.59 6.93
CA GLU A 135 -1.69 -8.99 7.41
C GLU A 135 -0.80 -9.95 6.61
N LEU A 136 -0.68 -9.76 5.30
CA LEU A 136 0.27 -10.55 4.48
C LEU A 136 1.72 -10.33 4.90
N LEU A 137 2.03 -9.18 5.50
CA LEU A 137 3.39 -8.78 5.85
C LEU A 137 3.75 -9.03 7.30
N GLU A 138 2.77 -9.04 8.19
CA GLU A 138 2.98 -9.25 9.62
C GLU A 138 3.56 -10.66 9.91
N ASP A 139 3.24 -11.65 9.07
CA ASP A 139 3.73 -13.03 9.18
C ASP A 139 5.07 -13.32 8.46
N MET A 140 5.73 -12.30 7.91
CA MET A 140 7.08 -12.48 7.33
C MET A 140 8.15 -12.42 8.43
N PRO A 141 8.99 -13.47 8.60
CA PRO A 141 10.01 -13.56 9.65
C PRO A 141 11.15 -12.54 9.53
#